data_AF-A0A6G0W075-F1
#
_entry.id   AF-A0A6G0W075-F1
#
_cell.length_a   1.000
_cell.length_b   1.000
_cell.length_c   1.000
_cell.angle_alpha   90.00
_cell.angle_beta   90.00
_cell.angle_gamma   90.00
#
_symmetry.space_group_name_H-M   'P 1'
#
loop_
_entity.id
_entity.type
_entity.pdbx_description
1 polymer ?
#
loop_
_entity_poly.entity_id
_entity_poly.type
_entity_poly.pdbx_seq_one_letter_code
_entity_poly.pdbx_strand_id
1 'polypeptide(L)'
;MSQEEMVHNIMKGLNPSITRYIGIMGNNSLSELKNNVRKYEMIEWFAGETSKSSSDFETDIIRNKIQQINTNKNTGEIDKIRDEIKDIINMFSQLLNNDKNKRQNKPNKKIFMNSITN
;
A
#
# COMPACT_ATOMS: atom_id res chain seq x y z
N MET A 1 14.69 32.98 9.37
CA MET A 1 13.37 33.46 8.95
C MET A 1 12.36 33.10 10.03
N SER A 2 11.65 34.07 10.60
CA SER A 2 10.64 33.82 11.64
C SER A 2 9.34 33.26 11.03
N GLN A 3 8.44 32.72 11.85
CA GLN A 3 7.11 32.30 11.36
C GLN A 3 6.30 33.49 10.81
N GLU A 4 6.38 34.65 11.46
CA GLU A 4 5.71 35.86 10.99
C GLU A 4 6.23 36.29 9.61
N GLU A 5 7.55 36.23 9.41
CA GLU A 5 8.18 36.55 8.14
C GLU A 5 7.81 35.54 7.04
N MET A 6 7.72 34.25 7.38
CA MET A 6 7.19 33.22 6.48
C MET A 6 5.74 33.49 6.08
N VAL A 7 4.88 33.75 7.05
CA VAL A 7 3.46 34.02 6.79
C VAL A 7 3.30 35.27 5.92
N HIS A 8 4.05 36.33 6.21
CA HIS A 8 4.06 37.55 5.40
C HIS A 8 4.50 37.30 3.95
N ASN A 9 5.57 36.53 3.76
CA ASN A 9 6.07 36.19 2.42
C ASN A 9 5.07 35.33 1.64
N ILE A 10 4.40 34.38 2.30
CA ILE A 10 3.34 33.58 1.67
C ILE A 10 2.14 34.47 1.31
N MET A 11 1.66 35.28 2.25
CA MET A 11 0.53 36.20 2.04
C MET A 11 0.76 37.16 0.87
N LYS A 12 2.00 37.62 0.67
CA LYS A 12 2.39 38.44 -0.49
C LYS A 12 2.31 37.69 -1.82
N GLY A 13 2.52 36.37 -1.81
CA GLY A 13 2.46 35.52 -3.01
C GLY A 13 1.06 35.02 -3.36
N LEU A 14 0.08 35.20 -2.47
CA LEU A 14 -1.29 34.76 -2.71
C LEU A 14 -2.03 35.68 -3.69
N ASN A 15 -3.00 35.11 -4.41
CA ASN A 15 -3.91 35.87 -5.25
C ASN A 15 -4.62 36.96 -4.40
N PRO A 16 -4.71 38.22 -4.88
CA PRO A 16 -5.39 39.29 -4.16
C PRO A 16 -6.80 38.96 -3.65
N SER A 17 -7.57 38.11 -4.34
CA SER A 17 -8.90 37.68 -3.88
C SER A 17 -8.82 36.85 -2.59
N ILE A 18 -7.89 35.89 -2.54
CA ILE A 18 -7.59 35.07 -1.36
C ILE A 18 -7.13 35.99 -0.23
N THR A 19 -6.13 36.85 -0.50
CA THR A 19 -5.52 37.75 0.49
C THR A 19 -6.54 38.70 1.10
N ARG A 20 -7.45 39.25 0.29
CA ARG A 20 -8.54 40.11 0.77
C ARG A 20 -9.46 39.37 1.73
N TYR A 21 -9.75 38.10 1.47
CA TYR A 21 -10.65 37.30 2.29
C TYR A 21 -10.00 36.84 3.60
N ILE A 22 -8.81 36.26 3.54
CA ILE A 22 -8.15 35.69 4.71
C ILE A 22 -7.40 36.73 5.55
N GLY A 23 -7.10 37.90 4.98
CA GLY A 23 -6.32 38.95 5.65
C GLY A 23 -6.98 39.48 6.92
N ILE A 24 -8.31 39.45 7.00
CA ILE A 24 -9.07 39.88 8.19
C ILE A 24 -9.20 38.80 9.28
N MET A 25 -8.80 37.56 8.99
CA MET A 25 -9.04 36.39 9.86
C MET A 25 -7.90 36.11 10.85
N GLY A 26 -6.85 36.93 10.85
CA GLY A 26 -5.63 36.71 11.64
C GLY A 26 -4.77 35.58 11.07
N ASN A 27 -3.50 35.84 10.81
CA ASN A 27 -2.55 34.87 10.25
C ASN A 27 -1.21 34.99 10.97
N ASN A 28 -1.19 34.78 12.28
CA ASN A 28 0.00 34.95 13.12
C ASN A 28 0.89 33.70 13.10
N SER A 29 0.34 32.57 12.68
CA SER A 29 1.08 31.31 12.50
C SER A 29 0.76 30.66 11.15
N LEU A 30 1.65 29.77 10.71
CA LEU A 30 1.43 28.94 9.52
C LEU A 30 0.18 28.05 9.65
N SER A 31 -0.17 27.65 10.88
CA SER A 31 -1.36 26.84 11.14
C SER A 31 -2.65 27.64 10.89
N GLU A 32 -2.70 28.87 11.41
CA GLU A 32 -3.83 29.80 11.17
C GLU A 32 -3.96 30.13 9.69
N LEU A 33 -2.85 30.48 9.03
CA LEU A 33 -2.82 30.75 7.60
C LEU A 33 -3.38 29.60 6.78
N LYS A 34 -2.90 28.37 7.04
CA LYS A 34 -3.37 27.15 6.36
C LYS A 34 -4.86 26.94 6.56
N ASN A 35 -5.37 27.12 7.78
CA ASN A 35 -6.79 26.97 8.07
C ASN A 35 -7.65 28.02 7.36
N ASN A 36 -7.19 29.28 7.31
CA ASN A 36 -7.94 30.35 6.67
C ASN A 36 -7.96 30.23 5.15
N VAL A 37 -6.85 29.82 4.52
CA VAL A 37 -6.82 29.49 3.08
C VAL A 37 -7.84 28.39 2.75
N ARG A 38 -7.88 27.32 3.56
CA ARG A 38 -8.83 26.22 3.35
C ARG A 38 -10.30 26.66 3.48
N LYS A 39 -10.61 27.57 4.40
CA LYS A 39 -11.95 28.16 4.52
C LYS A 39 -12.33 28.97 3.27
N TYR A 40 -11.39 29.77 2.75
CA TYR A 40 -11.62 30.51 1.50
C TYR A 40 -11.91 29.58 0.33
N GLU A 41 -11.10 28.53 0.15
CA GLU A 41 -11.31 27.54 -0.90
C GLU A 41 -12.70 26.88 -0.81
N MET A 42 -13.15 26.53 0.41
CA MET A 42 -14.50 25.99 0.61
C MET A 42 -15.59 26.99 0.21
N ILE A 43 -15.42 28.27 0.54
CA ILE A 43 -16.45 29.30 0.29
C ILE A 43 -16.51 29.68 -1.18
N GLU A 44 -15.37 29.91 -1.84
CA GLU A 44 -15.31 30.11 -3.29
C GLU A 44 -15.97 28.95 -4.03
N TRP A 45 -15.83 27.74 -3.51
CA TRP A 45 -16.41 26.56 -4.12
C TRP A 45 -17.91 26.40 -3.88
N PHE A 46 -18.43 26.77 -2.71
CA PHE A 46 -19.88 26.86 -2.49
C PHE A 46 -20.54 28.01 -3.26
N ALA A 47 -19.82 29.11 -3.45
CA ALA A 47 -20.31 30.31 -4.14
C ALA A 47 -20.14 30.23 -5.67
N GLY A 48 -19.14 29.50 -6.15
CA GLY A 48 -18.95 29.19 -7.56
C GLY A 48 -19.86 28.03 -7.96
N GLU A 49 -20.63 28.21 -9.04
CA GLU A 49 -21.51 27.18 -9.63
C GLU A 49 -20.72 25.92 -10.06
N THR A 50 -20.34 25.08 -9.11
CA THR A 50 -19.95 23.70 -9.36
C THR A 50 -20.73 22.84 -8.40
N SER A 51 -21.59 22.00 -8.95
CA SER A 51 -22.58 21.13 -8.29
C SER A 51 -21.96 20.00 -7.48
N LYS A 52 -20.76 20.20 -6.91
CA LYS A 52 -20.19 19.27 -5.96
C LYS A 52 -20.41 19.86 -4.57
N SER A 53 -20.84 19.02 -3.66
CA SER A 53 -21.19 19.32 -2.28
C SER A 53 -20.07 18.87 -1.36
N SER A 54 -19.90 19.45 -0.18
CA SER A 54 -18.78 19.11 0.74
C SER A 54 -18.61 17.59 0.95
N SER A 55 -19.69 16.83 0.87
CA SER A 55 -19.67 15.36 0.90
C SER A 55 -18.95 14.72 -0.29
N ASP A 56 -18.99 15.32 -1.47
CA ASP A 56 -18.25 14.84 -2.66
C ASP A 56 -16.74 14.96 -2.47
N PHE A 57 -16.26 16.01 -1.80
CA PHE A 57 -14.84 16.16 -1.48
C PHE A 57 -14.37 15.19 -0.38
N GLU A 58 -15.16 15.03 0.69
CA GLU A 58 -14.88 13.98 1.68
C GLU A 58 -14.90 12.59 1.05
N THR A 59 -15.84 12.34 0.14
CA THR A 59 -15.92 11.07 -0.61
C THR A 59 -14.71 10.88 -1.51
N ASP A 60 -14.22 11.92 -2.19
CA ASP A 60 -13.02 11.86 -3.03
C ASP A 60 -11.74 11.64 -2.21
N ILE A 61 -11.61 12.28 -1.04
CA ILE A 61 -10.52 12.02 -0.08
C ILE A 61 -10.58 10.59 0.43
N ILE A 62 -11.76 10.12 0.85
CA ILE A 62 -11.97 8.76 1.34
C ILE A 62 -11.66 7.75 0.23
N ARG A 63 -12.13 7.99 -1.00
CA ARG A 63 -11.87 7.14 -2.17
C ARG A 63 -10.38 7.07 -2.49
N ASN A 64 -9.68 8.21 -2.48
CA ASN A 64 -8.24 8.27 -2.72
C ASN A 64 -7.45 7.53 -1.61
N LYS A 65 -7.84 7.69 -0.34
CA LYS A 65 -7.26 6.92 0.78
C LYS A 65 -7.52 5.42 0.63
N ILE A 66 -8.74 5.00 0.24
CA ILE A 66 -9.07 3.59 -0.02
C ILE A 66 -8.23 3.03 -1.18
N GLN A 67 -8.05 3.80 -2.26
CA GLN A 67 -7.20 3.40 -3.36
C GLN A 67 -5.75 3.23 -2.92
N GLN A 68 -5.20 4.15 -2.12
CA GLN A 68 -3.84 4.04 -1.56
C GLN A 68 -3.68 2.82 -0.64
N ILE A 69 -4.69 2.48 0.17
CA ILE A 69 -4.69 1.26 0.99
C ILE A 69 -4.71 0.01 0.10
N ASN A 70 -5.48 0.05 -0.99
CA ASN A 70 -5.57 -1.07 -1.93
C ASN A 70 -4.32 -1.23 -2.80
N THR A 71 -3.63 -0.15 -3.17
CA THR A 71 -2.33 -0.22 -3.87
C THR A 71 -1.19 -0.61 -2.93
N ASN A 72 -1.27 -0.28 -1.63
CA ASN A 72 -0.34 -0.77 -0.60
C ASN A 72 -0.65 -2.20 -0.12
N LYS A 73 -1.66 -2.89 -0.67
CA LYS A 73 -1.72 -4.34 -0.49
C LYS A 73 -0.54 -4.93 -1.24
N ASN A 74 0.43 -5.43 -0.48
CA ASN A 74 1.58 -6.28 -0.83
C ASN A 74 1.21 -7.54 -1.63
N THR A 75 0.38 -7.40 -2.65
CA THR A 75 -0.04 -8.45 -3.58
C THR A 75 1.20 -9.07 -4.24
N GLY A 76 2.17 -8.25 -4.64
CA GLY A 76 3.43 -8.73 -5.20
C GLY A 76 4.33 -9.51 -4.23
N GLU A 77 4.27 -9.26 -2.91
CA GLU A 77 5.04 -10.06 -1.93
C GLU A 77 4.29 -11.35 -1.57
N ILE A 78 2.95 -11.28 -1.46
CA ILE A 78 2.10 -12.45 -1.22
C ILE A 78 2.21 -13.45 -2.39
N ASP A 79 2.23 -12.96 -3.63
CA ASP A 79 2.39 -13.81 -4.81
C ASP A 79 3.79 -14.45 -4.88
N LYS A 80 4.85 -13.72 -4.50
CA LYS A 80 6.21 -14.29 -4.37
C LYS A 80 6.27 -15.38 -3.30
N ILE A 81 5.71 -15.13 -2.11
CA ILE A 81 5.65 -16.13 -1.04
C ILE A 81 4.86 -17.36 -1.48
N ARG A 82 3.76 -17.17 -2.22
CA ARG A 82 2.97 -18.27 -2.78
C ARG A 82 3.77 -19.12 -3.76
N ASP A 83 4.59 -18.50 -4.61
CA ASP A 83 5.43 -19.22 -5.57
C ASP A 83 6.59 -19.95 -4.88
N GLU A 84 7.24 -19.32 -3.89
CA GLU A 84 8.26 -19.99 -3.06
C GLU A 84 7.70 -21.22 -2.32
N ILE A 85 6.47 -21.13 -1.79
CA ILE A 85 5.78 -22.26 -1.15
C ILE A 85 5.52 -23.39 -2.16
N LYS A 86 5.09 -23.08 -3.39
CA LYS A 86 4.89 -24.09 -4.44
C LYS A 86 6.19 -24.80 -4.79
N ASP A 87 7.29 -24.07 -4.89
CA ASP A 87 8.60 -24.65 -5.21
C ASP A 87 9.07 -25.59 -4.09
N ILE A 88 8.87 -25.22 -2.83
CA ILE A 88 9.15 -26.08 -1.68
C ILE A 88 8.29 -27.37 -1.74
N ILE A 89 6.99 -27.26 -2.00
CA ILE A 89 6.08 -28.41 -2.12
C ILE A 89 6.54 -29.35 -3.26
N ASN A 90 6.96 -28.79 -4.39
CA ASN A 90 7.48 -29.55 -5.52
C ASN A 90 8.77 -30.29 -5.16
N MET A 91 9.69 -29.63 -4.45
CA MET A 91 10.95 -30.23 -4.00
C MET A 91 10.70 -31.40 -3.04
N PHE A 92 9.81 -31.24 -2.05
CA PHE A 92 9.42 -32.32 -1.14
C PHE A 92 8.75 -33.48 -1.88
N SER A 93 7.89 -33.20 -2.84
CA SER A 93 7.23 -34.23 -3.65
C SER A 93 8.23 -35.05 -4.47
N GLN A 94 9.25 -34.40 -5.05
CA GLN A 94 10.33 -35.09 -5.76
C GLN A 94 11.17 -35.96 -4.82
N LEU A 95 11.51 -35.48 -3.62
CA LEU A 95 12.24 -36.25 -2.62
C LEU A 95 11.46 -37.50 -2.20
N LEU A 96 10.17 -37.36 -1.90
CA LEU A 96 9.30 -38.48 -1.50
C LEU A 96 9.11 -39.52 -2.62
N ASN A 97 9.07 -39.09 -3.88
CA ASN A 97 8.95 -39.99 -5.03
C ASN A 97 10.28 -40.69 -5.35
N ASN A 98 11.43 -40.02 -5.16
CA ASN A 98 12.75 -40.62 -5.33
C ASN A 98 13.05 -41.69 -4.27
N ASP A 99 12.54 -41.54 -3.04
CA ASP A 99 12.65 -42.56 -1.99
C ASP A 99 11.79 -43.80 -2.25
N LYS A 100 10.63 -43.66 -2.90
CA LYS A 100 9.79 -44.80 -3.29
C LYS A 100 10.44 -45.67 -4.37
N ASN A 101 11.08 -45.04 -5.36
CA ASN A 101 11.78 -45.75 -6.44
C ASN A 101 13.02 -46.52 -5.97
N LYS A 102 13.74 -46.04 -4.94
CA LYS A 102 14.86 -46.77 -4.33
C LYS A 102 14.43 -48.00 -3.53
N ARG A 103 13.23 -48.00 -2.94
CA ARG A 103 12.74 -49.14 -2.14
C ARG A 103 12.19 -50.29 -2.98
N GLN A 104 11.72 -50.02 -4.20
CA GLN A 104 11.21 -51.06 -5.11
C GLN A 104 12.32 -51.82 -5.86
N ASN A 105 13.52 -51.25 -5.98
CA ASN A 105 14.67 -51.86 -6.67
C ASN A 105 15.66 -52.61 -5.75
N LYS A 106 15.19 -53.22 -4.65
CA LYS A 106 16.02 -54.18 -3.91
C LYS A 106 15.89 -55.56 -4.56
N PRO A 107 16.96 -56.14 -5.15
CA PRO A 107 16.90 -57.50 -5.65
C PRO A 107 16.68 -58.46 -4.48
N ASN A 108 15.60 -59.25 -4.55
CA ASN A 108 15.35 -60.35 -3.62
C ASN A 108 16.53 -61.33 -3.64
N LYS A 109 17.38 -61.27 -2.61
CA LYS A 109 18.50 -62.21 -2.45
C LYS A 109 17.93 -63.55 -1.98
N LYS A 110 17.56 -64.40 -2.93
CA LYS A 110 17.10 -65.78 -2.69
C LYS A 110 18.31 -66.58 -2.18
N ILE A 111 18.34 -66.88 -0.88
CA ILE A 111 19.36 -67.74 -0.28
C ILE A 111 19.06 -69.18 -0.72
N PHE A 112 19.91 -69.76 -1.56
CA PHE A 112 19.90 -71.20 -1.85
C PHE A 112 20.69 -71.92 -0.76
N MET A 113 20.00 -72.74 0.03
CA MET A 113 20.62 -73.75 0.91
C MET A 113 20.98 -74.96 0.04
N ASN A 114 22.27 -75.22 -0.15
CA ASN A 114 22.75 -76.47 -0.75
C ASN A 114 22.70 -77.58 0.30
N SER A 115 21.84 -78.59 0.09
CA SER A 115 21.93 -79.88 0.79
C SER A 115 23.07 -80.69 0.19
N ILE A 116 24.14 -80.90 0.95
CA ILE A 116 25.22 -81.83 0.62
C ILE A 116 24.76 -83.23 1.06
N THR A 117 24.57 -84.11 0.09
CA THR A 117 24.53 -85.57 0.28
C THR A 117 25.72 -86.17 -0.43
N ASN A 118 26.58 -86.85 0.33
CA ASN A 118 27.36 -88.01 -0.08
C ASN A 118 27.39 -88.97 1.11
#